data_AF-A0A1X7U6Z0-F1
#
_entry.id   AF-A0A1X7U6Z0-F1
#
_cell.length_a   1.000
_cell.length_b   1.000
_cell.length_c   1.000
_cell.angle_alpha   90.00
_cell.angle_beta   90.00
_cell.angle_gamma   90.00
#
_symmetry.space_group_name_H-M   'P 1'
#
loop_
_entity.id
_entity.type
_entity.pdbx_description
1 polymer ?
#
loop_
_entity_poly.entity_id
_entity_poly.type
_entity_poly.pdbx_seq_one_letter_code
_entity_poly.pdbx_strand_id
1 'polypeptide(L)'
;MVWKCSDCKSCNKKASIRRGTWFERSHLSLEQVLQLTYCWVRHIEQAFIMGECHIGSNSTIVDWCYIAREVCLTVIETESASKRTWR
;
A
#
# COMPACT_ATOMS: atom_id res chain seq x y z
N MET A 1 4.19 12.52 1.83
CA MET A 1 4.93 13.02 0.65
C MET A 1 3.96 13.67 -0.32
N VAL A 2 4.34 14.80 -0.93
CA VAL A 2 3.46 15.59 -1.78
C VAL A 2 4.20 15.87 -3.09
N TRP A 3 3.59 15.48 -4.21
CA TRP A 3 4.03 15.89 -5.54
C TRP A 3 3.58 17.32 -5.82
N LYS A 4 4.46 18.11 -6.43
CA LYS A 4 4.17 19.45 -6.95
C LYS A 4 4.39 19.45 -8.45
N CYS A 5 3.52 20.13 -9.19
CA CYS A 5 3.69 20.30 -10.63
C CYS A 5 5.00 21.02 -10.93
N SER A 6 5.86 20.39 -11.74
CA SER A 6 7.16 20.94 -12.15
C SER A 6 7.06 21.85 -13.37
N ASP A 7 6.06 21.64 -14.22
CA ASP A 7 6.07 22.15 -15.60
C ASP A 7 5.56 23.60 -15.71
N CYS A 8 4.96 24.12 -14.65
CA CYS A 8 4.42 25.47 -14.63
C CYS A 8 4.67 26.13 -13.28
N LYS A 9 5.49 27.19 -13.26
CA LYS A 9 5.83 27.93 -12.02
C LYS A 9 4.63 28.64 -11.38
N SER A 10 3.58 28.95 -12.15
CA SER A 10 2.32 29.52 -11.63
C SER A 10 1.29 28.45 -11.23
N CYS A 11 1.53 27.19 -11.57
CA CYS A 11 0.69 26.07 -11.19
C CYS A 11 0.96 25.69 -9.73
N ASN A 12 0.10 26.15 -8.82
CA ASN A 12 0.13 25.78 -7.40
C ASN A 12 -0.51 24.41 -7.11
N LYS A 13 -0.65 23.53 -8.11
CA LYS A 13 -1.25 22.20 -7.92
C LYS A 13 -0.31 21.33 -7.09
N LYS A 14 -0.85 20.75 -6.02
CA LYS A 14 -0.19 19.79 -5.14
C LYS A 14 -1.07 18.55 -5.06
N ALA A 15 -0.45 17.38 -5.08
CA ALA A 15 -1.16 16.11 -4.89
C ALA A 15 -0.40 15.23 -3.91
N SER A 16 -1.12 14.45 -3.11
CA SER A 16 -0.50 13.36 -2.37
C SER A 16 0.11 12.37 -3.37
N ILE A 17 1.34 11.92 -3.12
CA ILE A 17 1.92 10.84 -3.93
C ILE A 17 1.14 9.53 -3.78
N ARG A 18 0.32 9.42 -2.73
CA ARG A 18 -0.51 8.25 -2.44
C ARG A 18 -1.81 8.28 -3.25
N ARG A 19 -2.18 9.41 -3.84
CA ARG A 19 -3.43 9.58 -4.56
C ARG A 19 -3.51 8.62 -5.74
N GLY A 20 -4.62 7.91 -5.88
CA GLY A 20 -4.84 6.91 -6.93
C GLY A 20 -4.05 5.61 -6.73
N THR A 21 -3.41 5.43 -5.58
CA THR A 21 -2.67 4.21 -5.24
C THR A 21 -3.35 3.50 -4.08
N TRP A 22 -3.06 2.21 -3.91
CA TRP A 22 -3.44 1.45 -2.73
C TRP A 22 -2.97 2.05 -1.39
N PHE A 23 -2.02 3.00 -1.38
CA PHE A 23 -1.61 3.73 -0.18
C PHE A 23 -2.54 4.91 0.19
N GLU A 24 -3.48 5.30 -0.69
CA GLU A 24 -4.25 6.55 -0.56
C GLU A 24 -5.01 6.67 0.77
N ARG A 25 -5.55 5.54 1.24
CA ARG A 25 -6.38 5.47 2.45
C ARG A 25 -5.59 5.14 3.71
N SER A 26 -4.28 4.92 3.60
CA SER A 26 -3.45 4.55 4.74
C SER A 26 -2.95 5.77 5.48
N HIS A 27 -3.15 5.78 6.80
CA HIS A 27 -2.55 6.75 7.72
C HIS A 27 -1.14 6.35 8.19
N LEU A 28 -0.67 5.15 7.83
CA LEU A 28 0.65 4.65 8.18
C LEU A 28 1.75 5.45 7.47
N SER A 29 2.92 5.57 8.10
CA SER A 29 4.11 6.10 7.44
C SER A 29 4.54 5.16 6.30
N LEU A 30 5.35 5.66 5.35
CA LEU A 30 5.88 4.80 4.28
C LEU A 30 6.77 3.68 4.85
N GLU A 31 7.54 3.99 5.89
CA GLU A 31 8.36 3.03 6.60
C GLU A 31 7.52 1.89 7.22
N GLN A 32 6.46 2.25 7.96
CA GLN A 32 5.54 1.28 8.56
C GLN A 32 4.89 0.39 7.48
N VAL A 33 4.49 0.99 6.36
CA VAL A 33 3.93 0.29 5.20
C VAL A 33 4.93 -0.74 4.65
N LEU A 34 6.20 -0.36 4.49
CA LEU A 34 7.24 -1.26 3.98
C LEU A 34 7.53 -2.40 4.96
N GLN A 35 7.66 -2.09 6.25
CA GLN A 35 7.88 -3.09 7.30
C GLN A 35 6.71 -4.08 7.40
N LEU A 36 5.47 -3.58 7.41
CA LEU A 36 4.26 -4.41 7.42
C LEU A 36 4.19 -5.32 6.20
N THR A 37 4.49 -4.78 5.02
CA THR A 37 4.47 -5.56 3.77
C THR A 37 5.52 -6.66 3.80
N TYR A 38 6.74 -6.34 4.24
CA TYR A 38 7.81 -7.33 4.42
C TYR A 38 7.40 -8.43 5.39
N CYS A 39 6.86 -8.07 6.55
CA CYS A 39 6.44 -9.03 7.57
C CYS A 39 5.27 -9.90 7.09
N TRP A 40 4.31 -9.33 6.35
CA TRP A 40 3.20 -10.06 5.76
C TRP A 40 3.66 -11.13 4.77
N VAL A 41 4.56 -10.78 3.86
CA VAL A 41 5.16 -11.71 2.89
C VAL A 41 5.92 -12.84 3.59
N ARG A 42 6.55 -12.53 4.72
CA ARG A 42 7.35 -13.49 5.51
C ARG A 42 6.54 -14.26 6.56
N HIS A 43 5.23 -14.06 6.62
CA HIS A 43 4.33 -14.68 7.61
C HIS A 43 4.79 -14.49 9.07
N ILE A 44 5.35 -13.32 9.38
CA ILE A 44 5.78 -12.98 10.74
C ILE A 44 4.55 -12.75 11.62
N GLU A 45 4.63 -13.15 12.90
CA GLU A 45 3.53 -13.00 13.85
C GLU A 45 3.19 -11.53 14.12
N GLN A 46 1.88 -11.24 14.21
CA GLN A 46 1.37 -9.86 14.37
C GLN A 46 1.87 -9.17 15.63
N ALA A 47 1.97 -9.91 16.75
CA ALA A 47 2.44 -9.37 18.02
C ALA A 47 3.88 -8.83 17.93
N PHE A 48 4.74 -9.51 17.15
CA PHE A 48 6.10 -9.05 16.88
C PHE A 48 6.11 -7.76 16.06
N ILE A 49 5.28 -7.71 15.01
CA ILE A 49 5.15 -6.53 14.13
C ILE A 49 4.67 -5.30 14.90
N MET A 50 3.73 -5.46 15.84
CA MET A 50 3.23 -4.34 16.66
C MET A 50 4.33 -3.67 17.47
N GLY A 51 5.19 -4.49 18.09
CA GLY A 51 6.33 -4.00 18.88
C GLY A 51 7.33 -3.24 18.02
N GLU A 52 7.73 -3.82 16.89
CA GLU A 52 8.76 -3.23 16.01
C GLU A 52 8.25 -2.00 15.24
N CYS A 53 7.02 -2.04 14.73
CA CYS A 53 6.45 -0.98 13.88
C CYS A 53 5.74 0.12 14.66
N HIS A 54 5.71 0.03 16.01
CA HIS A 54 5.00 0.94 16.90
C HIS A 54 3.52 1.10 16.53
N ILE A 55 2.87 0.00 16.16
CA ILE A 55 1.46 -0.02 15.75
C ILE A 55 0.62 -0.41 16.96
N GLY A 56 -0.11 0.55 17.51
CA GLY A 56 -0.92 0.34 18.73
C GLY A 56 -2.24 -0.40 18.51
N SER A 57 -2.66 -0.63 17.26
CA SER A 57 -3.95 -1.29 16.97
C SER A 57 -3.78 -2.56 16.14
N ASN A 58 -4.28 -3.67 16.69
CA ASN A 58 -4.44 -4.94 15.97
C ASN A 58 -5.28 -4.78 14.69
N SER A 59 -6.33 -3.94 14.75
CA SER A 59 -7.21 -3.75 13.59
C SER A 59 -6.43 -3.19 12.40
N THR A 60 -5.45 -2.31 12.64
CA THR A 60 -4.62 -1.73 11.57
C THR A 60 -3.77 -2.79 10.86
N ILE A 61 -3.25 -3.78 11.59
CA ILE A 61 -2.48 -4.88 10.97
C ILE A 61 -3.41 -5.77 10.15
N VAL A 62 -4.59 -6.10 10.68
CA VAL A 62 -5.60 -6.90 9.97
C VAL A 62 -6.06 -6.19 8.70
N ASP A 63 -6.36 -4.89 8.78
CA ASP A 63 -6.75 -4.06 7.65
C ASP A 63 -5.65 -4.01 6.59
N TRP A 64 -4.38 -3.89 7.01
CA TRP A 64 -3.24 -3.92 6.10
C TRP A 64 -3.12 -5.27 5.38
N CYS A 65 -3.25 -6.37 6.12
CA CYS A 65 -3.20 -7.72 5.55
C CYS A 65 -4.35 -7.95 4.54
N TYR A 66 -5.53 -7.39 4.82
CA TYR A 66 -6.67 -7.42 3.89
C TYR A 66 -6.35 -6.64 2.61
N ILE A 67 -5.86 -5.40 2.72
CA ILE A 67 -5.47 -4.58 1.56
C ILE A 67 -4.39 -5.29 0.72
N ALA A 68 -3.37 -5.87 1.36
CA ALA A 68 -2.32 -6.61 0.67
C ALA A 68 -2.88 -7.80 -0.13
N ARG A 69 -3.83 -8.55 0.44
CA ARG A 69 -4.51 -9.65 -0.24
C ARG A 69 -5.33 -9.17 -1.44
N GLU A 70 -6.13 -8.13 -1.28
CA GLU A 70 -6.96 -7.56 -2.36
C GLU A 70 -6.09 -7.11 -3.56
N VAL A 71 -4.93 -6.51 -3.28
CA VAL A 71 -3.98 -6.13 -4.34
C VAL A 71 -3.42 -7.35 -5.06
N CYS A 72 -3.01 -8.39 -4.33
CA CYS A 72 -2.55 -9.64 -4.96
C CYS A 72 -3.64 -10.28 -5.83
N LEU A 73 -4.89 -10.31 -5.36
CA LEU A 73 -6.03 -10.85 -6.13
C LEU A 73 -6.25 -10.06 -7.42
N THR A 74 -6.26 -8.72 -7.32
CA THR A 74 -6.41 -7.84 -8.50
C THR A 74 -5.31 -8.10 -9.54
N VAL A 75 -4.06 -8.29 -9.10
CA VAL A 75 -2.95 -8.62 -10.01
C VAL A 75 -3.18 -9.98 -10.69
N ILE A 76 -3.58 -11.01 -9.93
CA ILE A 76 -3.85 -12.34 -10.49
C ILE A 76 -4.99 -12.30 -11.53
N GLU A 77 -6.07 -11.55 -11.25
CA GLU A 77 -7.21 -11.38 -12.14
C GLU A 77 -6.82 -10.65 -13.44
N THR A 78 -6.07 -9.56 -13.32
CA THR A 78 -5.61 -8.78 -14.48
C THR A 78 -4.64 -9.58 -15.35
N GLU A 79 -3.73 -10.35 -14.76
CA GLU A 79 -2.86 -11.27 -15.51
C GLU A 79 -3.67 -12.39 -16.20
N SER A 80 -4.67 -12.93 -15.52
CA SER A 80 -5.55 -13.97 -16.07
C SER A 80 -6.38 -13.46 -17.24
N ALA A 81 -6.89 -12.23 -17.15
CA ALA A 81 -7.60 -11.56 -18.23
C ALA A 81 -6.70 -11.26 -19.42
N SER A 82 -5.47 -10.78 -19.18
CA SER A 82 -4.48 -10.54 -20.24
C SER A 82 -4.12 -11.83 -20.97
N LYS A 83 -3.92 -12.95 -20.26
CA LYS A 83 -3.64 -14.26 -20.88
C LYS A 83 -4.82 -14.78 -21.71
N ARG A 84 -6.06 -14.34 -21.42
CA ARG A 84 -7.27 -14.71 -22.19
C ARG A 84 -7.41 -13.92 -23.49
N THR A 85 -6.87 -12.70 -23.57
CA THR A 85 -6.93 -11.88 -24.79
C THR A 85 -5.90 -12.25 -25.86
N TRP A 86 -4.89 -13.05 -25.50
CA TRP A 86 -3.87 -13.57 -26.44
C TRP A 86 -4.08 -15.06 -26.82
N ARG A 87 -5.25 -15.63 -26.49
CA ARG A 87 -5.68 -16.97 -26.90
C ARG A 87 -6.75 -16.90 -27.97
#